data_AF-A0A3Q9BXK6-F1
#
_entry.id   AF-A0A3Q9BXK6-F1
#
_cell.length_a   1.000
_cell.length_b   1.000
_cell.length_c   1.000
_cell.angle_alpha   90.00
_cell.angle_beta   90.00
_cell.angle_gamma   90.00
#
_symmetry.space_group_name_H-M   'P 1'
#
loop_
_entity.id
_entity.type
_entity.pdbx_description
1 polymer ?
#
loop_
_entity_poly.entity_id
_entity_poly.type
_entity_poly.pdbx_seq_one_letter_code
_entity_poly.pdbx_strand_id
1 'polypeptide(L)'
;MTGVSEMSAGAAVACVGAVVWLLGGPHVGARRARLLLAGGGGAVGAGPPLWGQLGGEMRRLRGRLGAEWWSAAAGAVLAVLGASVVPFVVGLAGVPLLRRVRLARRERRARERRGDAVIALCGVLAGEVRAGRQPGEALLRAARDCDGLGDAQSAVLAAARFGGDVPDALAAAARQPGAGGLLGLAACWRVAVDRGAGLAAGVDRLEAALRAERDQRADLRAQLAGARSTALMLAGLPVLGLLLGTALGSDPLHVLLHTGPGLGCLVVGGVLEGLGMWWAMRIVRGAEAV
;
A
#
# COMPACT_ATOMS: atom_id res chain seq x y z
N MET A 1 11.43 -7.17 -51.50
CA MET A 1 10.58 -6.46 -50.53
C MET A 1 9.84 -7.44 -49.60
N THR A 2 10.53 -8.43 -49.01
CA THR A 2 9.93 -9.50 -48.19
C THR A 2 10.52 -9.63 -46.78
N GLY A 3 11.61 -8.91 -46.46
CA GLY A 3 12.29 -9.03 -45.17
C GLY A 3 11.66 -8.26 -44.00
N VAL A 4 10.88 -7.20 -44.27
CA VAL A 4 10.29 -6.36 -43.21
C VAL A 4 9.09 -7.05 -42.53
N SER A 5 8.37 -7.92 -43.25
CA SER A 5 7.25 -8.70 -42.73
C SER A 5 7.69 -9.89 -41.86
N GLU A 6 8.89 -10.43 -42.07
CA GLU A 6 9.41 -11.54 -41.25
C GLU A 6 9.97 -11.06 -39.90
N MET A 7 10.57 -9.86 -39.88
CA MET A 7 11.05 -9.22 -38.64
C MET A 7 9.91 -8.79 -37.70
N SER A 8 8.77 -8.35 -38.23
CA SER A 8 7.59 -7.99 -37.41
C SER A 8 6.89 -9.23 -36.83
N ALA A 9 6.84 -10.33 -37.57
CA ALA A 9 6.32 -11.61 -37.09
C ALA A 9 7.20 -12.21 -35.97
N GLY A 10 8.53 -12.13 -36.10
CA GLY A 10 9.46 -12.57 -35.04
C GLY A 10 9.34 -11.77 -33.75
N ALA A 11 9.13 -10.45 -33.85
CA ALA A 11 8.94 -9.58 -32.69
C ALA A 11 7.60 -9.84 -31.96
N ALA A 12 6.52 -10.12 -32.71
CA ALA A 12 5.22 -10.49 -32.15
C ALA A 12 5.29 -11.84 -31.40
N VAL A 13 5.98 -12.84 -31.95
CA VAL A 13 6.18 -14.15 -31.31
C VAL A 13 7.05 -14.05 -30.05
N ALA A 14 8.09 -13.20 -30.06
CA ALA A 14 8.91 -12.95 -28.88
C ALA A 14 8.13 -12.24 -27.75
N CYS A 15 7.21 -11.34 -28.09
CA CYS A 15 6.36 -10.65 -27.11
C CYS A 15 5.31 -11.59 -26.51
N VAL A 16 4.67 -12.44 -27.31
CA VAL A 16 3.76 -13.49 -26.81
C VAL A 16 4.53 -14.50 -25.96
N GLY A 17 5.76 -14.87 -26.36
CA GLY A 17 6.65 -15.74 -25.58
C GLY A 17 7.03 -15.15 -24.22
N ALA A 18 7.31 -13.84 -24.15
CA ALA A 18 7.61 -13.15 -22.89
C ALA A 18 6.37 -13.06 -21.98
N VAL A 19 5.18 -12.78 -22.54
CA VAL A 19 3.90 -12.73 -21.81
C VAL A 19 3.51 -14.13 -21.30
N VAL A 20 3.69 -15.17 -22.11
CA VAL A 20 3.42 -16.57 -21.72
C VAL A 20 4.45 -17.08 -20.70
N TRP A 21 5.73 -16.67 -20.78
CA TRP A 21 6.75 -17.02 -19.77
C TRP A 21 6.55 -16.26 -18.44
N LEU A 22 5.98 -15.06 -18.49
CA LEU A 22 5.59 -14.29 -17.32
C LEU A 22 4.31 -14.81 -16.65
N LEU A 23 3.34 -15.29 -17.43
CA LEU A 23 2.11 -15.92 -16.93
C LEU A 23 2.33 -17.39 -16.52
N GLY A 24 3.18 -18.11 -17.25
CA GLY A 24 3.57 -19.49 -17.00
C GLY A 24 4.80 -19.56 -16.11
N GLY A 25 4.60 -19.36 -14.80
CA GLY A 25 5.67 -19.57 -13.83
C GLY A 25 6.35 -20.95 -14.01
N PRO A 26 7.67 -21.08 -13.74
CA PRO A 26 8.49 -22.25 -14.06
C PRO A 26 8.20 -23.52 -13.21
N HIS A 27 6.95 -23.76 -12.82
CA HIS A 27 6.61 -24.76 -11.80
C HIS A 27 5.66 -25.87 -12.25
N VAL A 28 5.32 -25.99 -13.53
CA VAL A 28 4.59 -27.17 -14.03
C VAL A 28 5.54 -28.35 -14.32
N GLY A 29 6.82 -28.10 -14.65
CA GLY A 29 7.79 -29.16 -14.96
C GLY A 29 8.49 -29.80 -13.75
N ALA A 30 8.79 -29.02 -12.71
CA ALA A 30 9.66 -29.47 -11.62
C ALA A 30 9.01 -30.52 -10.69
N ARG A 31 7.67 -30.54 -10.61
CA ARG A 31 6.92 -31.48 -9.74
C ARG A 31 6.83 -32.89 -10.33
N ARG A 32 6.81 -33.02 -11.67
CA ARG A 32 6.83 -34.31 -12.38
C ARG A 32 8.22 -34.97 -12.32
N ALA A 33 9.30 -34.18 -12.43
CA ALA A 33 10.66 -34.71 -12.29
C ALA A 33 10.95 -35.24 -10.88
N ARG A 34 10.42 -34.58 -9.83
CA ARG A 34 10.54 -35.06 -8.44
C ARG A 34 9.75 -36.33 -8.15
N LEU A 35 8.64 -36.57 -8.83
CA LEU A 35 7.87 -37.82 -8.66
C LEU A 35 8.53 -39.01 -9.38
N LEU A 36 9.29 -38.75 -10.45
CA LEU A 36 10.09 -39.78 -11.13
C LEU A 36 11.40 -40.11 -10.38
N LEU A 37 11.98 -39.15 -9.66
CA LEU A 37 13.18 -39.36 -8.83
C LEU A 37 12.88 -39.83 -7.40
N ALA A 38 11.64 -39.72 -6.93
CA ALA A 38 11.22 -40.25 -5.63
C ALA A 38 10.96 -41.78 -5.65
N GLY A 39 11.10 -42.43 -6.80
CA GLY A 39 10.99 -43.89 -6.96
C GLY A 39 12.27 -44.67 -6.61
N GLY A 40 13.35 -44.03 -6.15
CA GLY A 40 14.59 -44.73 -5.88
C GLY A 40 15.41 -44.13 -4.74
N GLY A 41 15.36 -44.80 -3.59
CA GLY A 41 16.49 -44.87 -2.65
C GLY A 41 16.71 -43.68 -1.74
N GLY A 42 16.66 -43.95 -0.43
CA GLY A 42 16.84 -42.97 0.63
C GLY A 42 18.08 -42.09 0.50
N ALA A 43 17.87 -40.80 0.71
CA ALA A 43 18.87 -39.91 1.29
C ALA A 43 18.11 -38.82 2.04
N VAL A 44 18.17 -38.88 3.38
CA VAL A 44 17.84 -37.78 4.29
C VAL A 44 18.88 -36.69 4.04
N GLY A 45 18.67 -35.90 3.00
CA GLY A 45 19.43 -34.70 2.72
C GLY A 45 18.76 -33.53 3.43
N ALA A 46 19.33 -33.12 4.56
CA ALA A 46 19.10 -31.81 5.14
C ALA A 46 19.48 -30.76 4.08
N GLY A 47 18.50 -30.31 3.30
CA GLY A 47 18.67 -29.18 2.40
C GLY A 47 18.98 -27.93 3.25
N PRO A 48 19.91 -27.07 2.82
CA PRO A 48 20.30 -25.92 3.63
C PRO A 48 19.08 -25.03 3.93
N PRO A 49 18.82 -24.67 5.21
CA PRO A 49 17.66 -23.87 5.62
C PRO A 49 17.62 -22.48 4.95
N LEU A 50 18.76 -22.05 4.39
CA LEU A 50 18.92 -20.80 3.64
C LEU A 50 18.04 -20.73 2.38
N TRP A 51 17.82 -21.84 1.66
CA TRP A 51 17.05 -21.81 0.41
C TRP A 51 15.54 -21.63 0.63
N GLY A 52 15.02 -22.08 1.78
CA GLY A 52 13.64 -21.83 2.21
C GLY A 52 13.40 -20.38 2.61
N GLN A 53 14.34 -19.77 3.33
CA GLN A 53 14.32 -18.35 3.69
C GLN A 53 14.55 -17.44 2.47
N LEU A 54 15.57 -17.71 1.64
CA LEU A 54 15.83 -16.98 0.39
C LEU A 54 14.67 -17.14 -0.60
N GLY A 55 14.09 -18.33 -0.73
CA GLY A 55 12.92 -18.56 -1.59
C GLY A 55 11.64 -17.88 -1.07
N GLY A 56 11.54 -17.63 0.24
CA GLY A 56 10.48 -16.87 0.88
C GLY A 56 10.66 -15.35 0.69
N GLU A 57 11.87 -14.84 0.89
CA GLU A 57 12.22 -13.45 0.60
C GLU A 57 12.11 -13.13 -0.89
N MET A 58 12.59 -14.02 -1.76
CA MET A 58 12.50 -13.85 -3.22
C MET A 58 11.05 -13.93 -3.71
N ARG A 59 10.17 -14.71 -3.07
CA ARG A 59 8.72 -14.69 -3.34
C ARG A 59 8.04 -13.40 -2.85
N ARG A 60 8.43 -12.89 -1.68
CA ARG A 60 7.91 -11.62 -1.14
C ARG A 60 8.39 -10.43 -1.98
N LEU A 61 9.64 -10.47 -2.44
CA LEU A 61 10.21 -9.53 -3.40
C LEU A 61 9.48 -9.64 -4.75
N ARG A 62 9.29 -10.84 -5.30
CA ARG A 62 8.62 -11.08 -6.59
C ARG A 62 7.12 -10.76 -6.56
N GLY A 63 6.42 -10.97 -5.44
CA GLY A 63 5.03 -10.51 -5.24
C GLY A 63 4.91 -9.00 -5.04
N ARG A 64 5.94 -8.34 -4.50
CA ARG A 64 6.02 -6.87 -4.42
C ARG A 64 6.37 -6.23 -5.77
N LEU A 65 7.31 -6.84 -6.49
CA LEU A 65 7.81 -6.41 -7.80
C LEU A 65 6.86 -6.78 -8.94
N GLY A 66 6.00 -7.78 -8.77
CA GLY A 66 5.09 -8.27 -9.82
C GLY A 66 4.18 -7.17 -10.36
N ALA A 67 3.52 -6.43 -9.49
CA ALA A 67 2.62 -5.35 -9.90
C ALA A 67 3.36 -4.04 -10.31
N GLU A 68 4.66 -3.94 -10.01
CA GLU A 68 5.55 -2.87 -10.50
C GLU A 68 6.05 -3.21 -11.92
N TRP A 69 6.31 -4.48 -12.19
CA TRP A 69 6.63 -5.01 -13.52
C TRP A 69 5.49 -4.86 -14.52
N TRP A 70 4.23 -4.79 -14.10
CA TRP A 70 3.12 -4.48 -15.00
C TRP A 70 3.24 -3.09 -15.65
N SER A 71 3.87 -2.11 -14.97
CA SER A 71 4.13 -0.79 -15.57
C SER A 71 5.28 -0.81 -16.57
N ALA A 72 6.34 -1.59 -16.28
CA ALA A 72 7.43 -1.82 -17.23
C ALA A 72 6.98 -2.68 -18.42
N ALA A 73 6.10 -3.66 -18.21
CA ALA A 73 5.50 -4.49 -19.25
C ALA A 73 4.54 -3.68 -20.12
N ALA A 74 3.70 -2.82 -19.53
CA ALA A 74 2.86 -1.89 -20.30
C ALA A 74 3.71 -0.89 -21.11
N GLY A 75 4.78 -0.35 -20.52
CA GLY A 75 5.73 0.52 -21.21
C GLY A 75 6.49 -0.21 -22.32
N ALA A 76 6.84 -1.48 -22.13
CA ALA A 76 7.48 -2.32 -23.15
C ALA A 76 6.53 -2.67 -24.30
N VAL A 77 5.26 -2.99 -24.01
CA VAL A 77 4.23 -3.22 -25.04
C VAL A 77 4.00 -1.96 -25.87
N LEU A 78 3.92 -0.78 -25.23
CA LEU A 78 3.82 0.51 -25.91
C LEU A 78 5.08 0.86 -26.71
N ALA A 79 6.27 0.49 -26.23
CA ALA A 79 7.53 0.70 -26.95
C ALA A 79 7.65 -0.20 -28.19
N VAL A 80 7.17 -1.45 -28.11
CA VAL A 80 7.16 -2.40 -29.23
C VAL A 80 6.14 -1.99 -30.30
N LEU A 81 4.94 -1.55 -29.90
CA LEU A 81 3.93 -1.04 -30.82
C LEU A 81 4.35 0.29 -31.48
N GLY A 82 5.09 1.13 -30.75
CA GLY A 82 5.49 2.46 -31.20
C GLY A 82 6.88 2.55 -31.84
N ALA A 83 7.68 1.48 -31.91
CA ALA A 83 9.08 1.50 -32.40
C ALA A 83 9.94 2.65 -31.82
N SER A 84 9.73 3.00 -30.54
CA SER A 84 10.43 4.10 -29.87
C SER A 84 10.86 3.69 -28.46
N VAL A 85 12.03 4.17 -28.04
CA VAL A 85 12.65 3.88 -26.72
C VAL A 85 12.03 4.73 -25.60
N VAL A 86 11.36 5.83 -25.95
CA VAL A 86 10.82 6.81 -24.99
C VAL A 86 9.75 6.22 -24.05
N PRO A 87 8.75 5.43 -24.49
CA PRO A 87 7.77 4.78 -23.61
C PRO A 87 8.40 3.77 -22.65
N PHE A 88 9.50 3.13 -23.06
CA PHE A 88 10.24 2.18 -22.23
C PHE A 88 11.01 2.89 -21.10
N VAL A 89 11.65 4.03 -21.39
CA VAL A 89 12.35 4.85 -20.38
C VAL A 89 11.38 5.49 -19.40
N VAL A 90 10.23 5.99 -19.88
CA VAL A 90 9.15 6.52 -19.01
C VAL A 90 8.55 5.40 -18.14
N GLY A 91 8.33 4.22 -18.70
CA GLY A 91 7.89 3.04 -17.96
C GLY A 91 8.87 2.65 -16.84
N LEU A 92 10.17 2.62 -17.13
CA LEU A 92 11.23 2.34 -16.15
C LEU A 92 11.34 3.43 -15.07
N ALA A 93 11.24 4.71 -15.45
CA ALA A 93 11.25 5.82 -14.50
C ALA A 93 9.97 5.88 -13.64
N GLY A 94 8.85 5.34 -14.13
CA GLY A 94 7.59 5.21 -13.39
C GLY A 94 7.63 4.16 -12.26
N VAL A 95 8.49 3.14 -12.37
CA VAL A 95 8.63 2.07 -11.38
C VAL A 95 8.99 2.57 -9.97
N PRO A 96 10.05 3.38 -9.74
CA PRO A 96 10.37 3.89 -8.41
C PRO A 96 9.29 4.81 -7.86
N LEU A 97 8.60 5.57 -8.72
CA LEU A 97 7.49 6.44 -8.32
C LEU A 97 6.29 5.61 -7.83
N LEU A 98 5.88 4.61 -8.60
CA LEU A 98 4.80 3.68 -8.23
C LEU A 98 5.14 2.91 -6.96
N ARG A 99 6.39 2.48 -6.80
CA ARG A 99 6.88 1.83 -5.57
C ARG A 99 6.78 2.76 -4.37
N ARG A 100 7.24 4.01 -4.49
CA ARG A 100 7.11 5.03 -3.43
C ARG A 100 5.66 5.28 -3.07
N VAL A 101 4.76 5.43 -4.05
CA VAL A 101 3.33 5.62 -3.81
C VAL A 101 2.70 4.40 -3.14
N ARG A 102 3.06 3.18 -3.56
CA ARG A 102 2.58 1.93 -2.94
C ARG A 102 3.06 1.78 -1.50
N LEU A 103 4.32 2.09 -1.23
CA LEU A 103 4.90 2.06 0.12
C LEU A 103 4.21 3.11 1.01
N ALA A 104 4.09 4.34 0.56
CA ALA A 104 3.36 5.40 1.27
C ALA A 104 1.90 5.02 1.54
N ARG A 105 1.21 4.40 0.57
CA ARG A 105 -0.16 3.89 0.76
C ARG A 105 -0.20 2.75 1.80
N ARG A 106 0.77 1.84 1.79
CA ARG A 106 0.86 0.75 2.78
C ARG A 106 1.11 1.28 4.19
N GLU A 107 2.01 2.25 4.32
CA GLU A 107 2.27 2.94 5.58
C GLU A 107 1.02 3.68 6.06
N ARG A 108 0.32 4.42 5.19
CA ARG A 108 -0.94 5.09 5.55
C ARG A 108 -1.99 4.10 6.03
N ARG A 109 -2.16 2.96 5.32
CA ARG A 109 -3.08 1.88 5.74
C ARG A 109 -2.66 1.20 7.04
N ALA A 110 -1.36 1.12 7.34
CA ALA A 110 -0.88 0.59 8.61
C ALA A 110 -1.19 1.57 9.75
N ARG A 111 -1.00 2.87 9.53
CA ARG A 111 -1.37 3.94 10.47
C ARG A 111 -2.87 3.96 10.76
N GLU A 112 -3.69 3.89 9.71
CA GLU A 112 -5.17 3.83 9.85
C GLU A 112 -5.59 2.59 10.65
N ARG A 113 -5.07 1.40 10.32
CA ARG A 113 -5.37 0.16 11.06
C ARG A 113 -4.93 0.23 12.52
N ARG A 114 -3.79 0.86 12.81
CA ARG A 114 -3.32 1.05 14.19
C ARG A 114 -4.22 2.01 14.96
N GLY A 115 -4.67 3.11 14.33
CA GLY A 115 -5.66 4.00 14.93
C GLY A 115 -6.95 3.26 15.29
N ASP A 116 -7.43 2.40 14.39
CA ASP A 116 -8.62 1.57 14.61
C ASP A 116 -8.43 0.58 15.77
N ALA A 117 -7.25 -0.03 15.85
CA ALA A 117 -6.89 -0.93 16.94
C ALA A 117 -6.76 -0.19 18.29
N VAL A 118 -6.34 1.07 18.29
CA VAL A 118 -6.33 1.93 19.50
C VAL A 118 -7.75 2.28 19.95
N ILE A 119 -8.66 2.59 19.01
CA ILE A 119 -10.08 2.80 19.33
C ILE A 119 -10.68 1.53 19.95
N ALA A 120 -10.45 0.38 19.32
CA ALA A 120 -10.91 -0.91 19.85
C ALA A 120 -10.32 -1.22 21.23
N LEU A 121 -9.02 -0.96 21.44
CA LEU A 121 -8.35 -1.09 22.73
C LEU A 121 -9.04 -0.24 23.82
N CYS A 122 -9.38 1.01 23.51
CA CYS A 122 -10.08 1.89 24.44
C CYS A 122 -11.46 1.33 24.81
N GLY A 123 -12.23 0.85 23.83
CA GLY A 123 -13.56 0.27 24.09
C GLY A 123 -13.51 -1.01 24.92
N VAL A 124 -12.58 -1.92 24.62
CA VAL A 124 -12.39 -3.15 25.42
C VAL A 124 -11.94 -2.79 26.84
N LEU A 125 -11.01 -1.84 26.99
CA LEU A 125 -10.55 -1.39 28.30
C LEU A 125 -11.69 -0.76 29.12
N ALA A 126 -12.49 0.13 28.53
CA ALA A 126 -13.62 0.75 29.20
C ALA A 126 -14.67 -0.30 29.62
N GLY A 127 -14.94 -1.29 28.76
CA GLY A 127 -15.82 -2.42 29.06
C GLY A 127 -15.34 -3.27 30.23
N GLU A 128 -14.06 -3.64 30.26
CA GLU A 128 -13.46 -4.45 31.33
C GLU A 128 -13.41 -3.69 32.67
N VAL A 129 -13.10 -2.39 32.65
CA VAL A 129 -13.14 -1.55 33.86
C VAL A 129 -14.58 -1.38 34.37
N ARG A 130 -15.57 -1.21 33.47
CA ARG A 130 -16.98 -1.15 33.85
C ARG A 130 -17.49 -2.48 34.42
N ALA A 131 -16.93 -3.60 33.98
CA ALA A 131 -17.16 -4.92 34.55
C ALA A 131 -16.50 -5.12 35.94
N GLY A 132 -15.82 -4.11 36.47
CA GLY A 132 -15.21 -4.11 37.80
C GLY A 132 -13.78 -4.64 37.86
N ARG A 133 -13.13 -4.90 36.72
CA ARG A 133 -11.71 -5.31 36.74
C ARG A 133 -10.81 -4.14 37.13
N GLN A 134 -9.70 -4.49 37.79
CA GLN A 134 -8.65 -3.52 38.07
C GLN A 134 -8.04 -2.98 36.76
N PRO A 135 -7.77 -1.67 36.64
CA PRO A 135 -7.28 -1.04 35.40
C PRO A 135 -6.10 -1.75 34.75
N GLY A 136 -5.11 -2.19 35.54
CA GLY A 136 -3.94 -2.92 35.02
C GLY A 136 -4.30 -4.27 34.40
N GLU A 137 -5.21 -5.02 35.00
CA GLU A 137 -5.69 -6.30 34.47
C GLU A 137 -6.57 -6.11 33.23
N ALA A 138 -7.44 -5.09 33.26
CA ALA A 138 -8.27 -4.69 32.13
C ALA A 138 -7.40 -4.32 30.91
N LEU A 139 -6.30 -3.57 31.11
CA LEU A 139 -5.35 -3.22 30.06
C LEU A 139 -4.62 -4.45 29.52
N LEU A 140 -4.20 -5.37 30.39
CA LEU A 140 -3.58 -6.64 29.99
C LEU A 140 -4.49 -7.52 29.12
N ARG A 141 -5.82 -7.41 29.31
CA ARG A 141 -6.81 -8.14 28.54
C ARG A 141 -7.10 -7.45 27.22
N ALA A 142 -7.35 -6.14 27.26
CA ALA A 142 -7.56 -5.33 26.06
C ALA A 142 -6.39 -5.40 25.08
N ALA A 143 -5.15 -5.41 25.58
CA ALA A 143 -3.94 -5.54 24.75
C ALA A 143 -3.73 -6.93 24.14
N ARG A 144 -4.41 -7.97 24.64
CA ARG A 144 -4.39 -9.31 24.02
C ARG A 144 -5.37 -9.39 22.85
N ASP A 145 -6.51 -8.72 22.98
CA ASP A 145 -7.58 -8.76 21.98
C ASP A 145 -7.33 -7.75 20.85
N CYS A 146 -6.53 -6.70 21.09
CA CYS A 146 -6.28 -5.60 20.16
C CYS A 146 -4.78 -5.32 19.96
N ASP A 147 -4.33 -5.19 18.71
CA ASP A 147 -2.96 -4.76 18.34
C ASP A 147 -2.77 -3.22 18.39
N GLY A 148 -3.42 -2.56 19.34
CA GLY A 148 -3.41 -1.09 19.47
C GLY A 148 -2.07 -0.54 19.96
N LEU A 149 -1.32 -1.31 20.74
CA LEU A 149 -0.06 -0.89 21.35
C LEU A 149 1.17 -1.13 20.45
N GLY A 150 1.05 -2.05 19.47
CA GLY A 150 2.11 -2.39 18.54
C GLY A 150 3.40 -2.82 19.23
N ASP A 151 4.54 -2.30 18.75
CA ASP A 151 5.87 -2.72 19.22
C ASP A 151 6.11 -2.36 20.69
N ALA A 152 5.37 -1.40 21.24
CA ALA A 152 5.46 -0.96 22.64
C ALA A 152 4.60 -1.79 23.61
N GLN A 153 3.86 -2.79 23.13
CA GLN A 153 2.97 -3.61 23.94
C GLN A 153 3.68 -4.22 25.16
N SER A 154 4.86 -4.81 24.98
CA SER A 154 5.61 -5.43 26.08
C SER A 154 5.95 -4.44 27.19
N ALA A 155 6.38 -3.23 26.85
CA ALA A 155 6.73 -2.18 27.80
C ALA A 155 5.50 -1.70 28.60
N VAL A 156 4.38 -1.46 27.92
CA VAL A 156 3.12 -1.03 28.55
C VAL A 156 2.57 -2.12 29.48
N LEU A 157 2.59 -3.37 29.04
CA LEU A 157 2.12 -4.50 29.85
C LEU A 157 3.04 -4.78 31.05
N ALA A 158 4.35 -4.60 30.90
CA ALA A 158 5.29 -4.69 32.01
C ALA A 158 5.02 -3.60 33.05
N ALA A 159 4.82 -2.35 32.62
CA ALA A 159 4.44 -1.26 33.51
C ALA A 159 3.14 -1.59 34.27
N ALA A 160 2.12 -2.08 33.58
CA ALA A 160 0.84 -2.44 34.21
C ALA A 160 0.95 -3.62 35.20
N ARG A 161 1.82 -4.60 34.92
CA ARG A 161 1.96 -5.81 35.75
C ARG A 161 2.85 -5.60 36.98
N PHE A 162 3.88 -4.77 36.85
CA PHE A 162 4.88 -4.55 37.90
C PHE A 162 4.68 -3.24 38.67
N GLY A 163 3.56 -2.54 38.47
CA GLY A 163 3.25 -1.28 39.15
C GLY A 163 4.12 -0.11 38.69
N GLY A 164 4.61 -0.15 37.45
CA GLY A 164 5.33 0.95 36.83
C GLY A 164 4.41 2.05 36.29
N ASP A 165 5.01 3.08 35.67
CA ASP A 165 4.27 4.20 35.11
C ASP A 165 3.61 3.84 33.77
N VAL A 166 2.34 3.41 33.85
CA VAL A 166 1.50 3.10 32.68
C VAL A 166 1.25 4.34 31.80
N PRO A 167 0.87 5.52 32.35
CA PRO A 167 0.75 6.75 31.57
C PRO A 167 1.99 7.07 30.71
N ASP A 168 3.19 6.96 31.28
CA ASP A 168 4.41 7.29 30.54
C ASP A 168 4.76 6.24 29.49
N ALA A 169 4.49 4.96 29.76
CA ALA A 169 4.62 3.89 28.77
C ALA A 169 3.64 4.08 27.59
N LEU A 170 2.40 4.49 27.87
CA LEU A 170 1.39 4.81 26.84
C LEU A 170 1.78 6.05 26.02
N ALA A 171 2.31 7.09 26.67
CA ALA A 171 2.81 8.28 25.98
C ALA A 171 4.00 7.95 25.08
N ALA A 172 4.91 7.06 25.52
CA ALA A 172 6.00 6.56 24.69
C ALA A 172 5.47 5.75 23.49
N ALA A 173 4.47 4.90 23.69
CA ALA A 173 3.82 4.13 22.64
C ALA A 173 3.13 5.01 21.59
N ALA A 174 2.56 6.14 22.02
CA ALA A 174 1.86 7.08 21.14
C ALA A 174 2.76 7.79 20.11
N ARG A 175 4.10 7.75 20.28
CA ARG A 175 5.06 8.23 19.27
C ARG A 175 5.04 7.39 17.99
N GLN A 176 4.47 6.20 18.03
CA GLN A 176 4.31 5.36 16.85
C GLN A 176 3.29 5.97 15.87
N PRO A 177 3.54 5.90 14.55
CA PRO A 177 2.60 6.40 13.55
C PRO A 177 1.22 5.73 13.66
N GLY A 178 0.17 6.53 13.84
CA GLY A 178 -1.21 6.04 13.99
C GLY A 178 -1.61 5.67 15.42
N ALA A 179 -0.72 5.81 16.40
CA ALA A 179 -0.99 5.51 17.81
C ALA A 179 -1.33 6.75 18.66
N GLY A 180 -1.62 7.89 18.04
CA GLY A 180 -1.82 9.18 18.75
C GLY A 180 -2.92 9.15 19.82
N GLY A 181 -3.95 8.32 19.65
CA GLY A 181 -5.02 8.13 20.65
C GLY A 181 -4.52 7.61 22.00
N LEU A 182 -3.35 6.95 22.05
CA LEU A 182 -2.74 6.48 23.29
C LEU A 182 -2.29 7.63 24.22
N LEU A 183 -2.03 8.84 23.69
CA LEU A 183 -1.80 10.03 24.54
C LEU A 183 -3.06 10.42 25.31
N GLY A 184 -4.22 10.39 24.63
CA GLY A 184 -5.50 10.60 25.28
C GLY A 184 -5.76 9.56 26.37
N LEU A 185 -5.43 8.29 26.07
CA LEU A 185 -5.57 7.20 27.04
C LEU A 185 -4.66 7.39 28.26
N ALA A 186 -3.40 7.78 28.04
CA ALA A 186 -2.46 8.12 29.10
C ALA A 186 -2.98 9.26 29.99
N ALA A 187 -3.58 10.30 29.40
CA ALA A 187 -4.17 11.40 30.13
C ALA A 187 -5.40 10.96 30.94
N CYS A 188 -6.30 10.17 30.36
CA CYS A 188 -7.44 9.59 31.07
C CYS A 188 -6.99 8.71 32.25
N TRP A 189 -5.94 7.91 32.06
CA TRP A 189 -5.35 7.09 33.12
C TRP A 189 -4.79 7.92 34.26
N ARG A 190 -3.98 8.94 33.94
CA ARG A 190 -3.35 9.83 34.93
C ARG A 190 -4.41 10.54 35.77
N VAL A 191 -5.44 11.10 35.13
CA VAL A 191 -6.56 11.75 35.84
C VAL A 191 -7.34 10.76 36.71
N ALA A 192 -7.59 9.54 36.23
CA ALA A 192 -8.30 8.53 37.00
C ALA A 192 -7.52 8.09 38.24
N VAL A 193 -6.21 7.89 38.11
CA VAL A 193 -5.32 7.48 39.22
C VAL A 193 -5.12 8.62 40.21
N ASP A 194 -4.84 9.83 39.74
CA ASP A 194 -4.49 10.97 40.63
C ASP A 194 -5.71 11.59 41.32
N ARG A 195 -6.88 11.56 40.68
CA ARG A 195 -8.10 12.23 41.16
C ARG A 195 -9.23 11.28 41.54
N GLY A 196 -9.02 9.97 41.42
CA GLY A 196 -10.06 8.95 41.68
C GLY A 196 -11.25 9.03 40.71
N ALA A 197 -11.07 9.67 39.56
CA ALA A 197 -12.13 9.79 38.55
C ALA A 197 -12.38 8.43 37.88
N GLY A 198 -13.63 8.16 37.48
CA GLY A 198 -13.99 6.92 36.80
C GLY A 198 -13.25 6.74 35.48
N LEU A 199 -12.25 5.85 35.45
CA LEU A 199 -11.44 5.56 34.26
C LEU A 199 -12.31 5.13 33.07
N ALA A 200 -13.30 4.27 33.32
CA ALA A 200 -14.23 3.80 32.29
C ALA A 200 -14.88 4.97 31.54
N ALA A 201 -15.49 5.92 32.26
CA ALA A 201 -16.16 7.07 31.65
C ALA A 201 -15.20 8.00 30.89
N GLY A 202 -13.95 8.13 31.35
CA GLY A 202 -12.92 8.88 30.63
C GLY A 202 -12.54 8.22 29.30
N VAL A 203 -12.30 6.91 29.34
CA VAL A 203 -11.91 6.11 28.16
C VAL A 203 -13.09 5.95 27.18
N ASP A 204 -14.32 5.82 27.64
CA ASP A 204 -15.52 5.82 26.78
C ASP A 204 -15.64 7.12 25.98
N ARG A 205 -15.45 8.27 26.65
CA ARG A 205 -15.48 9.58 25.98
C ARG A 205 -14.34 9.72 24.97
N LEU A 206 -13.16 9.20 25.31
CA LEU A 206 -12.04 9.16 24.39
C LEU A 206 -12.33 8.27 23.17
N GLU A 207 -12.85 7.06 23.37
CA GLU A 207 -13.23 6.16 22.29
C GLU A 207 -14.26 6.83 21.37
N ALA A 208 -15.32 7.41 21.95
CA ALA A 208 -16.35 8.12 21.21
C ALA A 208 -15.78 9.29 20.40
N ALA A 209 -14.87 10.08 20.99
CA ALA A 209 -14.20 11.18 20.31
C ALA A 209 -13.32 10.70 19.14
N LEU A 210 -12.50 9.65 19.36
CA LEU A 210 -11.65 9.08 18.31
C LEU A 210 -12.47 8.44 17.18
N ARG A 211 -13.60 7.80 17.52
CA ARG A 211 -14.53 7.21 16.55
C ARG A 211 -15.24 8.28 15.74
N ALA A 212 -15.71 9.35 16.38
CA ALA A 212 -16.30 10.50 15.70
C ALA A 212 -15.29 11.15 14.74
N GLU A 213 -14.04 11.32 15.14
CA GLU A 213 -12.99 11.87 14.27
C GLU A 213 -12.70 10.95 13.07
N ARG A 214 -12.66 9.63 13.29
CA ARG A 214 -12.53 8.63 12.21
C ARG A 214 -13.70 8.71 11.23
N ASP A 215 -14.92 8.77 11.73
CA ASP A 215 -16.14 8.77 10.92
C ASP A 215 -16.28 10.09 10.14
N GLN A 216 -15.94 11.22 10.76
CA GLN A 216 -15.85 12.52 10.08
C GLN A 216 -14.85 12.48 8.92
N ARG A 217 -13.67 11.90 9.12
CA ARG A 217 -12.68 11.72 8.02
C ARG A 217 -13.21 10.78 6.93
N ALA A 218 -13.96 9.75 7.28
CA ALA A 218 -14.56 8.84 6.32
C ALA A 218 -15.65 9.53 5.49
N ASP A 219 -16.48 10.35 6.13
CA ASP A 219 -17.53 11.12 5.48
C ASP A 219 -16.95 12.18 4.54
N LEU A 220 -15.94 12.96 4.98
CA LEU A 220 -15.22 13.89 4.11
C LEU A 220 -14.63 13.19 2.87
N ARG A 221 -14.07 11.99 3.02
CA ARG A 221 -13.56 11.21 1.89
C ARG A 221 -14.68 10.76 0.94
N ALA A 222 -15.85 10.42 1.47
CA ALA A 222 -17.01 10.05 0.68
C ALA A 222 -17.55 11.26 -0.09
N GLN A 223 -17.65 12.42 0.54
CA GLN A 223 -18.04 13.68 -0.11
C GLN A 223 -17.06 14.07 -1.24
N LEU A 224 -15.75 13.88 -1.02
CA LEU A 224 -14.72 14.17 -2.03
C LEU A 224 -14.59 13.08 -3.11
N ALA A 225 -15.29 11.94 -2.99
CA ALA A 225 -15.21 10.86 -3.97
C ALA A 225 -15.75 11.30 -5.34
N GLY A 226 -16.81 12.11 -5.37
CA GLY A 226 -17.38 12.69 -6.60
C GLY A 226 -16.37 13.58 -7.33
N ALA A 227 -15.80 14.56 -6.62
CA ALA A 227 -14.77 15.45 -7.16
C ALA A 227 -13.54 14.67 -7.67
N ARG A 228 -13.12 13.63 -6.94
CA ARG A 228 -12.01 12.77 -7.36
C ARG A 228 -12.33 11.98 -8.62
N SER A 229 -13.55 11.48 -8.76
CA SER A 229 -14.01 10.74 -9.94
C SER A 229 -13.96 11.61 -11.19
N THR A 230 -14.49 12.83 -11.14
CA THR A 230 -14.43 13.78 -12.27
C THR A 230 -12.99 14.15 -12.63
N ALA A 231 -12.14 14.40 -11.63
CA ALA A 231 -10.72 14.68 -11.87
C ALA A 231 -10.03 13.49 -12.57
N LEU A 232 -10.34 12.25 -12.17
CA LEU A 232 -9.82 11.04 -12.83
C LEU A 232 -10.38 10.88 -14.25
N MET A 233 -11.64 11.22 -14.48
CA MET A 233 -12.26 11.19 -15.82
C MET A 233 -11.57 12.17 -16.77
N LEU A 234 -11.33 13.41 -16.32
CA LEU A 234 -10.65 14.44 -17.09
C LEU A 234 -9.17 14.07 -17.35
N ALA A 235 -8.48 13.47 -16.38
CA ALA A 235 -7.13 12.94 -16.56
C ALA A 235 -7.09 11.71 -17.51
N GLY A 236 -8.23 11.06 -17.75
CA GLY A 236 -8.33 9.99 -18.76
C GLY A 236 -8.50 10.51 -20.19
N LEU A 237 -8.88 11.78 -20.35
CA LEU A 237 -9.23 12.38 -21.65
C LEU A 237 -8.08 12.34 -22.67
N PRO A 238 -6.81 12.61 -22.32
CA PRO A 238 -5.71 12.55 -23.27
C PRO A 238 -5.52 11.14 -23.85
N VAL A 239 -5.70 10.11 -23.03
CA VAL A 239 -5.61 8.71 -23.46
C VAL A 239 -6.75 8.37 -24.43
N LEU A 240 -7.97 8.81 -24.12
CA LEU A 240 -9.12 8.64 -25.02
C LEU A 240 -8.90 9.37 -26.35
N GLY A 241 -8.35 10.59 -26.32
CA GLY A 241 -8.02 11.36 -27.51
C GLY A 241 -7.00 10.67 -28.41
N LEU A 242 -5.94 10.09 -27.82
CA LEU A 242 -4.96 9.30 -28.56
C LEU A 242 -5.60 8.05 -29.19
N LEU A 243 -6.45 7.33 -28.44
CA LEU A 243 -7.16 6.15 -28.95
C LEU A 243 -8.06 6.49 -30.14
N LEU A 244 -8.85 7.57 -30.03
CA LEU A 244 -9.69 8.07 -31.12
C LEU A 244 -8.86 8.47 -32.35
N GLY A 245 -7.74 9.19 -32.15
CA GLY A 245 -6.83 9.53 -33.24
C GLY A 245 -6.30 8.30 -33.97
N THR A 246 -5.89 7.26 -33.23
CA THR A 246 -5.43 6.00 -33.84
C THR A 246 -6.55 5.26 -34.57
N ALA A 247 -7.77 5.27 -34.04
CA ALA A 247 -8.93 4.62 -34.67
C ALA A 247 -9.35 5.30 -35.99
N LEU A 248 -9.12 6.62 -36.10
CA LEU A 248 -9.32 7.40 -37.33
C LEU A 248 -8.22 7.17 -38.39
N GLY A 249 -7.24 6.30 -38.13
CA GLY A 249 -6.16 5.97 -39.06
C GLY A 249 -5.01 6.99 -39.09
N SER A 250 -4.97 7.92 -38.15
CA SER A 250 -3.77 8.73 -37.93
C SER A 250 -2.73 7.92 -37.13
N ASP A 251 -1.44 8.19 -37.34
CA ASP A 251 -0.33 7.64 -36.56
C ASP A 251 0.20 8.66 -35.53
N PRO A 252 -0.61 9.15 -34.57
CA PRO A 252 -0.23 10.21 -33.64
C PRO A 252 0.93 9.77 -32.75
N LEU A 253 1.03 8.46 -32.44
CA LEU A 253 2.13 7.89 -31.67
C LEU A 253 3.46 8.01 -32.41
N HIS A 254 3.49 7.77 -33.73
CA HIS A 254 4.71 7.91 -34.52
C HIS A 254 5.15 9.38 -34.58
N VAL A 255 4.20 10.32 -34.77
CA VAL A 255 4.53 11.75 -34.77
C VAL A 255 4.99 12.22 -33.38
N LEU A 256 4.32 11.83 -32.30
CA LEU A 256 4.71 12.22 -30.93
C LEU A 256 6.08 11.66 -30.52
N LEU A 257 6.40 10.44 -30.93
CA LEU A 257 7.59 9.72 -30.46
C LEU A 257 8.82 9.91 -31.36
N HIS A 258 8.63 10.28 -32.63
CA HIS A 258 9.73 10.41 -33.62
C HIS A 258 9.95 11.83 -34.13
N THR A 259 9.12 12.80 -33.73
CA THR A 259 9.34 14.22 -34.08
C THR A 259 9.72 15.05 -32.86
N GLY A 260 10.68 15.97 -33.02
CA GLY A 260 11.10 16.90 -31.97
C GLY A 260 9.95 17.74 -31.36
N PRO A 261 9.07 18.34 -32.18
CA PRO A 261 7.89 19.06 -31.68
C PRO A 261 6.92 18.14 -30.91
N GLY A 262 6.76 16.88 -31.35
CA GLY A 262 5.94 15.87 -30.69
C GLY A 262 6.44 15.52 -29.29
N LEU A 263 7.75 15.33 -29.12
CA LEU A 263 8.37 15.11 -27.82
C LEU A 263 8.21 16.32 -26.89
N GLY A 264 8.36 17.54 -27.43
CA GLY A 264 8.11 18.77 -26.69
C GLY A 264 6.67 18.84 -26.17
N CYS A 265 5.68 18.55 -27.03
CA CYS A 265 4.27 18.49 -26.65
C CYS A 265 3.99 17.43 -25.59
N LEU A 266 4.61 16.24 -25.70
CA LEU A 266 4.46 15.15 -24.73
C LEU A 266 4.99 15.55 -23.33
N VAL A 267 6.16 16.17 -23.28
CA VAL A 267 6.76 16.65 -22.03
C VAL A 267 5.89 17.75 -21.41
N VAL A 268 5.50 18.74 -22.20
CA VAL A 268 4.66 19.85 -21.72
C VAL A 268 3.30 19.35 -21.23
N GLY A 269 2.63 18.50 -22.00
CA GLY A 269 1.34 17.90 -21.63
C GLY A 269 1.45 17.08 -20.35
N GLY A 270 2.46 16.22 -20.23
CA GLY A 270 2.70 15.42 -19.02
C GLY A 270 3.01 16.28 -17.79
N VAL A 271 3.75 17.37 -17.95
CA VAL A 271 4.02 18.32 -16.86
C VAL A 271 2.75 19.06 -16.44
N LEU A 272 1.97 19.57 -17.39
CA LEU A 272 0.70 20.25 -17.11
C LEU A 272 -0.30 19.32 -16.42
N GLU A 273 -0.43 18.08 -16.89
CA GLU A 273 -1.32 17.08 -16.31
C GLU A 273 -0.84 16.66 -14.91
N GLY A 274 0.47 16.47 -14.74
CA GLY A 274 1.09 16.20 -13.44
C GLY A 274 0.87 17.33 -12.43
N LEU A 275 1.01 18.58 -12.86
CA LEU A 275 0.72 19.78 -12.07
C LEU A 275 -0.76 19.88 -11.71
N GLY A 276 -1.66 19.63 -12.67
CA GLY A 276 -3.11 19.62 -12.45
C GLY A 276 -3.52 18.57 -11.43
N MET A 277 -3.00 17.35 -11.56
CA MET A 277 -3.24 16.26 -10.60
C MET A 277 -2.66 16.57 -9.22
N TRP A 278 -1.45 17.15 -9.17
CA TRP A 278 -0.83 17.56 -7.91
C TRP A 278 -1.64 18.64 -7.21
N TRP A 279 -2.12 19.65 -7.95
CA TRP A 279 -2.94 20.73 -7.43
C TRP A 279 -4.31 20.23 -6.95
N ALA A 280 -5.00 19.40 -7.73
CA ALA A 280 -6.24 18.76 -7.31
C ALA A 280 -6.06 17.91 -6.03
N MET A 281 -4.99 17.11 -5.97
CA MET A 281 -4.64 16.34 -4.77
C MET A 281 -4.22 17.22 -3.60
N ARG A 282 -3.74 18.43 -3.83
CA ARG A 282 -3.41 19.40 -2.77
C ARG A 282 -4.69 20.03 -2.21
N ILE A 283 -5.65 20.41 -3.06
CA ILE A 283 -6.96 20.94 -2.63
C ILE A 283 -7.70 19.91 -1.79
N VAL A 284 -7.78 18.66 -2.27
CA VAL A 284 -8.39 17.54 -1.54
C VAL A 284 -7.71 17.31 -0.19
N ARG A 285 -6.37 17.35 -0.14
CA ARG A 285 -5.61 17.21 1.12
C ARG A 285 -5.81 18.39 2.07
N GLY A 286 -5.97 19.61 1.54
CA GLY A 286 -6.29 20.79 2.33
C GLY A 286 -7.69 20.68 2.95
N ALA A 287 -8.67 20.19 2.20
CA ALA A 287 -10.02 19.94 2.71
C ALA A 287 -10.07 18.81 3.75
N GLU A 288 -9.19 17.80 3.68
CA GLU A 288 -9.05 16.76 4.72
C GLU A 288 -8.40 17.26 6.02
N ALA A 289 -7.81 18.46 6.06
CA ALA A 289 -7.03 18.98 7.18
C ALA A 289 -7.74 20.08 7.99
N VAL A 290 -8.92 20.52 7.56
CA VAL A 290 -9.79 21.52 8.21
C VAL A 290 -10.95 20.80 8.90
#